data_AF-A0A9D1GJ71-F1
#
_entry.id   AF-A0A9D1GJ71-F1
#
_cell.length_a   1.000
_cell.length_b   1.000
_cell.length_c   1.000
_cell.angle_alpha   90.00
_cell.angle_beta   90.00
_cell.angle_gamma   90.00
#
_symmetry.space_group_name_H-M   'P 1'
#
loop_
_entity.id
_entity.type
_entity.pdbx_description
1 polymer ?
#
loop_
_entity_poly.entity_id
_entity_poly.type
_entity_poly.pdbx_seq_one_letter_code
_entity_poly.pdbx_strand_id
1 'polypeptide(L)'
;PLKNSAIALAVHVVLLLVMLYGLKWGIYAVIFSNILFALLMCVLNGRSIRRYLDYRQEYRKTFVLPFFSSVLMGAAAFGVSALLEYLLPEGRLWLAVQVFAAVTAAAAVYGAGLLKLGAVDEVELYGMPAGRRLVRIARKFRLLP
;
A
#
# COMPACT_ATOMS: atom_id res chain seq x y z
N PRO A 1 18.96 3.29 15.57
CA PRO A 1 17.58 3.82 15.45
C PRO A 1 17.50 5.35 15.65
N LEU A 2 17.74 5.88 16.86
CA LEU A 2 17.51 7.29 17.20
C LEU A 2 18.36 8.30 16.39
N LYS A 3 19.65 8.00 16.15
CA LYS A 3 20.54 8.89 15.36
C LYS A 3 20.09 9.04 13.91
N ASN A 4 19.59 7.98 13.28
CA ASN A 4 19.13 8.02 11.89
C ASN A 4 17.75 8.68 11.77
N SER A 5 16.89 8.50 12.76
CA SER A 5 15.62 9.22 12.88
C SER A 5 15.81 10.73 13.04
N ALA A 6 16.81 11.16 13.83
CA ALA A 6 17.15 12.58 13.96
C ALA A 6 17.63 13.19 12.63
N ILE A 7 18.44 12.46 11.86
CA ILE A 7 18.88 12.88 10.52
C ILE A 7 17.68 12.97 9.55
N ALA A 8 16.78 11.98 9.58
CA ALA A 8 15.57 12.01 8.76
C ALA A 8 14.67 13.22 9.08
N LEU A 9 14.54 13.55 10.37
CA LEU A 9 13.78 14.70 10.84
C LEU A 9 14.41 16.01 10.38
N ALA A 10 15.74 16.14 10.48
CA ALA A 10 16.45 17.33 10.01
C ALA A 10 16.28 17.53 8.49
N VAL A 11 16.40 16.45 7.70
CA VAL A 11 16.15 16.49 6.25
C VAL A 11 14.71 16.86 5.94
N HIS A 12 13.73 16.35 6.70
CA HIS A 12 12.32 16.70 6.51
C HIS A 12 12.05 18.18 6.77
N VAL A 13 12.62 18.76 7.83
CA VAL A 13 12.47 20.20 8.12
C VAL A 13 13.03 21.03 6.98
N VAL A 14 14.22 20.69 6.47
CA VAL A 14 14.81 21.39 5.31
C VAL A 14 13.93 21.26 4.06
N LEU A 15 13.45 20.06 3.78
CA LEU A 15 12.59 19.79 2.62
C LEU A 15 11.26 20.55 2.70
N LEU A 16 10.66 20.59 3.89
CA LEU A 16 9.42 21.33 4.17
C LEU A 16 9.63 22.83 3.93
N LEU A 17 10.72 23.41 4.44
CA LEU A 17 11.04 24.82 4.24
C LEU A 17 11.26 25.15 2.76
N VAL A 18 11.96 24.29 2.01
CA VAL A 18 12.17 24.47 0.57
C VAL A 18 10.86 24.40 -0.22
N MET A 19 10.01 23.40 0.05
CA MET A 19 8.73 23.26 -0.63
C MET A 19 7.75 24.39 -0.28
N LEU A 20 7.78 24.87 0.97
CA LEU A 20 6.87 25.90 1.45
C LEU A 20 7.29 27.30 0.98
N TYR A 21 8.55 27.68 1.16
CA TYR A 21 9.04 29.03 0.85
C TYR A 21 9.56 29.16 -0.59
N GLY A 22 10.14 28.11 -1.16
CA GLY A 22 10.66 28.13 -2.54
C GLY A 22 9.58 27.88 -3.59
N LEU A 23 8.83 26.78 -3.43
CA LEU A 23 7.79 26.37 -4.40
C LEU A 23 6.44 27.07 -4.18
N LYS A 24 6.19 27.67 -3.00
CA LYS A 24 4.93 28.33 -2.60
C LYS A 24 3.69 27.44 -2.77
N TRP A 25 3.85 26.13 -2.57
CA TRP A 25 2.75 25.15 -2.73
C TRP A 25 1.75 25.13 -1.57
N GLY A 26 1.88 26.03 -0.59
CA GLY A 26 0.95 26.17 0.53
C GLY A 26 0.73 24.85 1.26
N ILE A 27 -0.52 24.39 1.32
CA ILE A 27 -0.92 23.15 2.02
C ILE A 27 -0.33 21.91 1.35
N TYR A 28 -0.17 21.91 0.02
CA TYR A 28 0.40 20.77 -0.70
C TYR A 28 1.86 20.52 -0.35
N ALA A 29 2.62 21.58 -0.01
CA ALA A 29 3.99 21.45 0.45
C ALA A 29 4.09 20.56 1.71
N VAL A 30 3.16 20.73 2.65
CA VAL A 30 3.13 19.97 3.90
C VAL A 30 2.80 18.50 3.63
N ILE A 31 1.83 18.22 2.77
CA ILE A 31 1.43 16.85 2.40
C ILE A 31 2.60 16.11 1.77
N PHE A 32 3.21 16.68 0.73
CA PHE A 32 4.32 16.05 0.03
C PHE A 32 5.55 15.90 0.92
N SER A 33 5.88 16.90 1.74
CA SER A 33 7.00 16.81 2.65
C SER A 33 6.83 15.69 3.68
N ASN A 34 5.60 15.46 4.17
CA ASN A 34 5.31 14.37 5.11
C ASN A 34 5.40 12.99 4.44
N ILE A 35 4.93 12.85 3.20
CA ILE A 35 5.12 11.61 2.42
C ILE A 35 6.61 11.31 2.24
N LEU A 36 7.40 12.32 1.85
CA LEU A 36 8.84 12.19 1.65
C LEU A 36 9.57 11.88 2.95
N PHE A 37 9.11 12.43 4.08
CA PHE A 37 9.65 12.09 5.40
C PHE A 37 9.39 10.64 5.80
N ALA A 38 8.17 10.15 5.63
CA ALA A 38 7.84 8.75 5.90
C ALA A 38 8.71 7.82 5.04
N LEU A 39 8.88 8.14 3.75
CA LEU A 39 9.77 7.39 2.85
C LEU A 39 11.23 7.43 3.30
N LEU A 40 11.76 8.61 3.65
CA LEU A 40 13.13 8.77 4.13
C LEU A 40 13.36 7.99 5.43
N MET A 41 12.40 8.03 6.36
CA MET A 41 12.43 7.23 7.59
C MET A 41 12.48 5.74 7.27
N CYS A 42 11.60 5.23 6.40
CA CYS A 42 11.60 3.82 6.02
C CYS A 42 12.93 3.40 5.36
N VAL A 43 13.49 4.22 4.47
CA VAL A 43 14.76 3.93 3.79
C VAL A 43 15.95 3.98 4.73
N LEU A 44 16.06 5.03 5.56
CA LEU A 44 17.16 5.20 6.52
C LEU A 44 17.13 4.14 7.61
N ASN A 45 15.93 3.78 8.10
CA ASN A 45 15.76 2.70 9.07
C ASN A 45 16.09 1.34 8.44
N GLY A 46 15.59 1.07 7.23
CA GLY A 46 15.92 -0.17 6.50
C GLY A 46 17.42 -0.34 6.22
N ARG A 47 18.10 0.75 5.83
CA ARG A 47 19.55 0.76 5.60
C ARG A 47 20.36 0.60 6.89
N SER A 48 19.83 1.08 8.02
CA SER A 48 20.41 0.82 9.34
C SER A 48 20.33 -0.65 9.69
N ILE A 49 19.13 -1.24 9.58
CA ILE A 49 18.90 -2.65 9.94
C ILE A 49 19.81 -3.57 9.11
N ARG A 50 19.90 -3.35 7.79
CA ARG A 50 20.78 -4.13 6.91
C ARG A 50 22.27 -4.03 7.23
N ARG A 51 22.72 -2.96 7.90
CA ARG A 51 24.11 -2.81 8.32
C ARG A 51 24.44 -3.50 9.65
N TYR A 52 23.43 -3.72 10.51
CA TYR A 52 23.62 -4.33 11.84
C TYR A 52 23.23 -5.81 11.88
N LEU A 53 22.23 -6.21 11.11
CA LEU A 53 21.86 -7.60 10.85
C LEU A 53 22.22 -7.86 9.39
N ASP A 54 23.11 -8.81 9.11
CA ASP A 54 23.54 -9.21 7.75
C ASP A 54 22.38 -9.92 6.99
N TYR A 55 21.27 -9.18 6.84
CA TYR A 55 19.97 -9.68 6.41
C TYR A 55 19.84 -9.50 4.90
N ARG A 56 19.71 -10.61 4.17
CA ARG A 56 19.31 -10.60 2.76
C ARG A 56 17.86 -10.16 2.66
N GLN A 57 17.63 -8.86 2.49
CA GLN A 57 16.30 -8.32 2.21
C GLN A 57 15.70 -8.97 0.96
N GLU A 58 14.61 -9.73 1.13
CA GLU A 58 13.76 -10.21 0.05
C GLU A 58 12.91 -9.06 -0.50
N TYR A 59 13.56 -8.04 -1.07
CA TYR A 59 12.90 -6.86 -1.64
C TYR A 59 11.75 -7.20 -2.59
N ARG A 60 11.85 -8.35 -3.28
CA ARG A 60 10.84 -8.85 -4.19
C ARG A 60 9.53 -9.21 -3.49
N LYS A 61 9.58 -10.03 -2.43
CA LYS A 61 8.40 -10.46 -1.66
C LYS A 61 7.81 -9.32 -0.82
N THR A 62 8.65 -8.48 -0.24
CA THR A 62 8.17 -7.45 0.71
C THR A 62 7.70 -6.15 0.05
N PHE A 63 8.30 -5.73 -1.08
CA PHE A 63 7.99 -4.43 -1.68
C PHE A 63 7.43 -4.54 -3.08
N VAL A 64 8.09 -5.30 -3.96
CA VAL A 64 7.71 -5.35 -5.38
C VAL A 64 6.35 -6.03 -5.56
N LEU A 65 6.16 -7.17 -4.91
CA LEU A 65 4.94 -7.96 -5.01
C LEU A 65 3.69 -7.22 -4.48
N PRO A 66 3.72 -6.62 -3.28
CA PRO A 66 2.64 -5.75 -2.81
C PRO A 66 2.42 -4.52 -3.69
N PHE A 67 3.47 -3.89 -4.20
CA PHE A 67 3.35 -2.73 -5.09
C PHE A 67 2.59 -3.07 -6.38
N PHE A 68 2.92 -4.17 -7.05
CA PHE A 68 2.18 -4.63 -8.23
C PHE A 68 0.73 -4.97 -7.89
N SER A 69 0.48 -5.61 -6.74
CA SER A 69 -0.88 -5.88 -6.28
C SER A 69 -1.68 -4.59 -6.02
N SER A 70 -1.06 -3.56 -5.45
CA SER A 70 -1.67 -2.24 -5.22
C SER A 70 -1.99 -1.51 -6.53
N VAL A 71 -1.15 -1.63 -7.56
CA VAL A 71 -1.44 -1.06 -8.89
C VAL A 71 -2.66 -1.73 -9.51
N LEU A 72 -2.74 -3.06 -9.49
CA LEU A 72 -3.90 -3.81 -9.99
C LEU A 72 -5.17 -3.47 -9.21
N MET A 73 -5.08 -3.37 -7.89
CA MET A 73 -6.16 -2.92 -7.02
C MET A 73 -6.66 -1.52 -7.42
N GLY A 74 -5.75 -0.57 -7.64
CA GLY A 74 -6.10 0.79 -8.06
C GLY A 74 -6.82 0.82 -9.40
N ALA A 75 -6.35 0.04 -10.37
CA ALA A 75 -7.02 -0.10 -11.67
C ALA A 75 -8.43 -0.72 -11.53
N ALA A 76 -8.59 -1.73 -10.68
CA ALA A 76 -9.89 -2.35 -10.42
C ALA A 76 -10.85 -1.39 -9.71
N ALA A 77 -10.38 -0.65 -8.70
CA ALA A 77 -11.17 0.34 -7.99
C ALA A 77 -11.66 1.44 -8.95
N PHE A 78 -10.78 1.93 -9.82
CA PHE A 78 -11.12 2.91 -10.85
C PHE A 78 -12.13 2.34 -11.86
N GLY A 79 -11.92 1.11 -12.35
CA GLY A 79 -12.84 0.47 -13.28
C GLY A 79 -14.24 0.26 -12.71
N VAL A 80 -14.33 -0.22 -11.46
CA VAL A 80 -15.63 -0.45 -10.78
C VAL A 80 -16.34 0.87 -10.48
N SER A 81 -15.61 1.87 -9.97
CA SER A 81 -16.20 3.18 -9.72
C SER A 81 -16.67 3.85 -11.01
N ALA A 82 -15.85 3.89 -12.07
CA ALA A 82 -16.23 4.47 -13.35
C ALA A 82 -17.42 3.77 -14.01
N LEU A 83 -17.47 2.43 -13.94
CA LEU A 83 -18.60 1.66 -14.48
C LEU A 83 -19.91 1.96 -13.74
N LEU A 84 -19.86 1.99 -12.40
CA LEU A 84 -21.03 2.26 -11.57
C LEU A 84 -21.45 3.72 -11.62
N GLU A 85 -20.55 4.65 -11.93
CA GLU A 85 -20.90 6.05 -12.21
C GLU A 85 -21.70 6.16 -13.50
N TYR A 86 -21.30 5.42 -14.54
CA TYR A 86 -21.98 5.44 -15.84
C TYR A 86 -23.37 4.79 -15.80
N LEU A 87 -23.54 3.72 -15.01
CA LEU A 87 -24.78 2.93 -15.02
C LEU A 87 -25.92 3.57 -14.21
N LEU A 88 -25.62 4.47 -13.27
CA LEU A 88 -26.52 4.72 -12.16
C LEU A 88 -26.72 6.22 -11.88
N PRO A 89 -27.89 6.58 -11.33
CA PRO A 89 -28.28 7.97 -11.20
C PRO A 89 -27.48 8.71 -10.12
N GLU A 90 -27.33 10.02 -10.31
CA GLU A 90 -26.71 10.90 -9.34
C GLU A 90 -27.52 10.94 -8.03
N GLY A 91 -26.83 10.72 -6.91
CA GLY A 91 -27.46 10.76 -5.59
C GLY A 91 -26.51 10.31 -4.49
N ARG A 92 -26.68 10.89 -3.29
CA ARG A 92 -25.81 10.59 -2.14
C ARG A 92 -25.87 9.13 -1.69
N LEU A 93 -27.04 8.49 -1.83
CA LEU A 93 -27.22 7.06 -1.57
C LEU A 93 -26.47 6.21 -2.61
N TRP A 94 -26.52 6.64 -3.87
CA TRP A 94 -25.88 5.92 -4.97
C TRP A 94 -24.35 6.01 -4.92
N LEU A 95 -23.83 7.18 -4.56
CA LEU A 95 -22.41 7.40 -4.29
C LEU A 95 -21.88 6.43 -3.20
N ALA A 96 -22.66 6.23 -2.13
CA ALA A 96 -22.27 5.27 -1.10
C ALA A 96 -22.16 3.85 -1.66
N VAL A 97 -23.15 3.41 -2.45
CA VAL A 97 -23.13 2.08 -3.09
C VAL A 97 -21.92 1.92 -4.01
N GLN A 98 -21.61 2.93 -4.82
CA GLN A 98 -20.44 2.94 -5.71
C GLN A 98 -19.13 2.79 -4.93
N VAL A 99 -18.95 3.57 -3.86
CA VAL A 99 -17.72 3.51 -3.03
C VAL A 99 -17.59 2.16 -2.35
N PHE A 100 -18.67 1.63 -1.74
CA PHE A 100 -18.64 0.31 -1.11
C PHE A 100 -18.32 -0.80 -2.12
N ALA A 101 -18.91 -0.76 -3.30
CA ALA A 101 -18.63 -1.71 -4.37
C ALA A 101 -17.17 -1.62 -4.86
N ALA A 102 -16.65 -0.41 -5.08
CA ALA A 102 -15.26 -0.20 -5.49
C ALA A 102 -14.26 -0.67 -4.42
N VAL A 103 -14.51 -0.37 -3.14
CA VAL A 103 -13.64 -0.78 -2.02
C VAL A 103 -13.65 -2.29 -1.83
N THR A 104 -14.81 -2.94 -1.92
CA THR A 104 -14.91 -4.40 -1.79
C THR A 104 -14.22 -5.12 -2.97
N ALA A 105 -14.39 -4.64 -4.19
CA ALA A 105 -13.68 -5.15 -5.35
C ALA A 105 -12.16 -4.96 -5.23
N ALA A 106 -11.72 -3.77 -4.80
CA ALA A 106 -10.32 -3.45 -4.55
C ALA A 106 -9.70 -4.42 -3.53
N ALA A 107 -10.35 -4.60 -2.37
CA ALA A 107 -9.89 -5.51 -1.33
C ALA A 107 -9.77 -6.96 -1.83
N ALA A 108 -10.75 -7.42 -2.62
CA ALA A 108 -10.72 -8.75 -3.22
C ALA A 108 -9.56 -8.91 -4.22
N VAL A 109 -9.34 -7.92 -5.10
CA VAL A 109 -8.24 -7.93 -6.09
C VAL A 109 -6.89 -7.91 -5.40
N TYR A 110 -6.71 -7.08 -4.38
CA TYR A 110 -5.46 -7.01 -3.62
C TYR A 110 -5.15 -8.33 -2.91
N GLY A 111 -6.15 -8.91 -2.22
CA GLY A 111 -6.00 -10.19 -1.54
C GLY A 111 -5.68 -11.34 -2.51
N ALA A 112 -6.42 -11.42 -3.62
CA ALA A 112 -6.17 -12.41 -4.66
C ALA A 112 -4.79 -12.23 -5.33
N GLY A 113 -4.38 -10.98 -5.56
CA GLY A 113 -3.07 -10.63 -6.11
C GLY A 113 -1.91 -11.06 -5.20
N LEU A 114 -2.02 -10.81 -3.89
CA LEU A 114 -1.01 -11.25 -2.93
C LEU A 114 -0.85 -12.77 -2.89
N LEU A 115 -1.95 -13.52 -2.93
CA LEU A 115 -1.93 -14.99 -2.94
C LEU A 115 -1.34 -15.52 -4.25
N LYS A 116 -1.84 -15.03 -5.39
CA LYS A 116 -1.44 -15.52 -6.72
C LYS A 116 0.00 -15.20 -7.07
N LEU A 117 0.51 -14.07 -6.59
CA LEU A 117 1.90 -13.68 -6.82
C LEU A 117 2.88 -14.33 -5.82
N GLY A 118 2.39 -15.16 -4.88
CA GLY A 118 3.23 -15.83 -3.88
C GLY A 118 3.83 -14.87 -2.85
N ALA A 119 3.15 -13.75 -2.60
CA ALA A 119 3.56 -12.78 -1.57
C ALA A 119 3.21 -13.27 -0.16
N VAL A 120 2.21 -14.17 -0.03
CA VAL A 120 1.81 -14.82 1.22
C VAL A 120 1.74 -16.32 1.01
N ASP A 121 2.48 -17.08 1.81
CA ASP A 121 2.54 -18.55 1.71
C ASP A 121 1.38 -19.23 2.48
N GLU A 122 1.04 -20.49 2.14
CA GLU A 122 -0.05 -21.22 2.83
C GLU A 122 0.17 -21.27 4.36
N VAL A 123 1.43 -21.46 4.78
CA VAL A 123 1.84 -21.52 6.18
C VAL A 123 1.61 -20.18 6.89
N GLU A 124 1.90 -19.07 6.21
CA GLU A 124 1.64 -17.73 6.74
C GLU A 124 0.14 -17.46 6.85
N LEU A 125 -0.64 -17.95 5.87
CA LEU A 125 -2.10 -17.82 5.87
C LEU A 125 -2.74 -18.62 7.02
N TYR A 126 -2.16 -19.76 7.41
CA TYR A 126 -2.60 -20.51 8.60
C TYR A 126 -2.36 -19.76 9.93
N GLY A 127 -1.38 -18.85 9.97
CA GLY A 127 -1.11 -17.98 11.11
C GLY A 127 -2.14 -16.86 11.31
N MET A 128 -2.98 -16.59 10.32
CA MET A 128 -3.99 -15.51 10.37
C MET A 128 -5.30 -15.97 11.04
N PRO A 129 -6.04 -15.06 11.71
CA PRO A 129 -7.39 -15.36 12.17
C PRO A 129 -8.26 -15.77 10.97
N ALA A 130 -8.99 -16.89 11.10
CA ALA A 130 -9.73 -17.55 10.02
C ALA A 130 -8.87 -18.10 8.85
N GLY A 131 -7.55 -18.28 9.03
CA GLY A 131 -6.61 -18.80 8.02
C GLY A 131 -7.05 -20.09 7.33
N ARG A 132 -7.59 -21.06 8.08
CA ARG A 132 -8.15 -22.32 7.53
C ARG A 132 -9.26 -22.08 6.50
N ARG A 133 -10.10 -21.06 6.69
CA ARG A 133 -11.17 -20.70 5.73
C ARG A 133 -10.56 -20.00 4.51
N LEU A 134 -9.60 -19.11 4.72
CA LEU A 134 -8.89 -18.41 3.64
C LEU A 134 -8.16 -19.37 2.71
N VAL A 135 -7.41 -20.34 3.25
CA VAL A 135 -6.72 -21.38 2.46
C VAL A 135 -7.71 -22.20 1.63
N ARG A 136 -8.86 -22.57 2.20
CA ARG A 136 -9.90 -23.33 1.49
C ARG A 136 -10.48 -22.54 0.32
N ILE A 137 -10.74 -21.25 0.51
CA ILE A 137 -11.23 -20.35 -0.55
C ILE A 137 -10.14 -20.19 -1.61
N ALA A 138 -8.90 -19.92 -1.21
CA ALA A 138 -7.77 -19.73 -2.12
C ALA A 138 -7.50 -20.98 -2.98
N ARG A 139 -7.56 -22.19 -2.41
CA ARG A 139 -7.49 -23.44 -3.19
C ARG A 139 -8.66 -23.60 -4.15
N LYS A 140 -9.89 -23.26 -3.73
CA LYS A 140 -11.08 -23.34 -4.60
C LYS A 140 -10.92 -22.46 -5.85
N PHE A 141 -10.32 -21.29 -5.70
CA PHE A 141 -10.06 -20.37 -6.80
C PHE A 141 -8.71 -20.58 -7.50
N ARG A 142 -7.96 -21.65 -7.15
CA ARG A 142 -6.58 -21.92 -7.64
C ARG A 142 -5.66 -20.69 -7.55
N LEU A 143 -5.77 -19.95 -6.45
CA LEU A 143 -4.99 -18.74 -6.20
C LEU A 143 -3.66 -19.03 -5.48
N LEU A 144 -3.45 -20.26 -5.03
CA LEU A 144 -2.20 -20.70 -4.40
C LEU A 144 -1.33 -21.38 -5.47
N PRO A 145 -0.05 -21.01 -5.59
CA PRO A 145 0.90 -21.65 -6.50
C PRO A 145 1.25 -23.08 -6.09
#